data_AF-A0A1Q7BDN4-F1
#
_entry.id   AF-A0A1Q7BDN4-F1
#
_cell.length_a   1.000
_cell.length_b   1.000
_cell.length_c   1.000
_cell.angle_alpha   90.00
_cell.angle_beta   90.00
_cell.angle_gamma   90.00
#
_symmetry.space_group_name_H-M   'P 1'
#
loop_
_entity.id
_entity.type
_entity.pdbx_description
1 polymer ?
#
loop_
_entity_poly.entity_id
_entity_poly.type
_entity_poly.pdbx_seq_one_letter_code
_entity_poly.pdbx_strand_id
1 'polypeptide(L)'
;MVATRGRTFKRPWRYTGSMFPPEYRNALFIARHGSWNKTKKIGGDIVVAMLNSDGTVKLWTPFITGFLHDNSYIGRPVDMLQMPDGSLLISDDWNGAVYRLSYSDTHNPSR
;
A
#
# COMPACT_ATOMS: atom_id res chain seq x y z
N MET A 1 -12.41 38.63 -16.41
CA MET A 1 -11.88 37.90 -15.23
C MET A 1 -12.76 36.69 -14.96
N VAL A 2 -12.32 35.48 -15.27
CA VAL A 2 -12.71 34.25 -14.54
C VAL A 2 -11.50 33.31 -14.62
N ALA A 3 -10.84 33.09 -13.48
CA ALA A 3 -9.81 32.06 -13.35
C ALA A 3 -10.47 30.83 -12.73
N THR A 4 -10.69 29.79 -13.54
CA THR A 4 -11.10 28.48 -13.03
C THR A 4 -9.90 27.88 -12.30
N ARG A 5 -9.92 27.89 -10.96
CA ARG A 5 -8.90 27.20 -10.15
C ARG A 5 -9.03 25.69 -10.41
N GLY A 6 -8.17 25.16 -11.28
CA GLY A 6 -7.97 23.72 -11.41
C GLY A 6 -7.54 23.15 -10.05
N ARG A 7 -8.26 22.12 -9.55
CA ARG A 7 -7.85 21.40 -8.34
C ARG A 7 -6.58 20.60 -8.66
N THR A 8 -5.43 21.08 -8.22
CA THR A 8 -4.20 20.29 -8.22
C THR A 8 -4.34 19.16 -7.19
N PHE A 9 -4.48 17.92 -7.65
CA PHE A 9 -4.51 16.75 -6.78
C PHE A 9 -3.09 16.45 -6.31
N LYS A 10 -2.65 17.05 -5.19
CA LYS A 10 -1.38 16.69 -4.57
C LYS A 10 -1.54 15.36 -3.84
N ARG A 11 -1.11 14.26 -4.46
CA ARG A 11 -0.99 12.97 -3.78
C ARG A 11 0.22 13.03 -2.84
N PRO A 12 0.05 12.82 -1.53
CA PRO A 12 1.20 12.67 -0.66
C PRO A 12 1.93 11.38 -1.04
N TRP A 13 3.26 11.44 -1.09
CA TRP A 13 4.11 10.28 -1.37
C TRP A 13 4.20 9.31 -0.18
N ARG A 14 3.73 9.74 1.00
CA ARG A 14 3.66 8.96 2.24
C ARG A 14 2.25 8.87 2.75
N TYR A 15 1.98 7.86 3.58
CA TYR A 15 0.68 7.69 4.20
C TYR A 15 0.39 8.76 5.25
N THR A 16 -0.73 9.45 5.12
CA THR A 16 -1.13 10.55 6.03
C THR A 16 -2.42 10.26 6.79
N GLY A 17 -3.03 9.09 6.56
CA GLY A 17 -4.31 8.73 7.16
C GLY A 17 -4.21 8.31 8.62
N SER A 18 -5.37 8.03 9.21
CA SER A 18 -5.53 7.56 10.59
C SER A 18 -6.25 6.21 10.71
N MET A 19 -6.55 5.53 9.59
CA MET A 19 -7.18 4.21 9.57
C MET A 19 -6.25 3.13 10.14
N PHE A 20 -5.01 3.06 9.66
CA PHE A 20 -4.01 2.13 10.18
C PHE A 20 -3.39 2.60 11.51
N PRO A 21 -2.81 1.68 12.30
CA PRO A 21 -2.11 2.00 13.54
C PRO A 21 -1.09 3.15 13.41
N PRO A 22 -0.89 3.96 14.47
CA PRO A 22 -0.11 5.20 14.41
C PRO A 22 1.33 5.04 13.87
N GLU A 23 1.95 3.87 14.07
CA GLU A 23 3.29 3.54 13.58
C GLU A 23 3.42 3.59 12.05
N TYR A 24 2.33 3.42 11.31
CA TYR A 24 2.33 3.51 9.84
C TYR A 24 2.23 4.96 9.33
N ARG A 25 1.98 5.93 10.21
CA ARG A 25 1.89 7.33 9.82
C ARG A 25 3.23 7.81 9.27
N ASN A 26 3.20 8.47 8.12
CA ASN A 26 4.37 8.89 7.34
C ASN A 26 5.21 7.75 6.74
N ALA A 27 4.75 6.50 6.81
CA ALA A 27 5.41 5.39 6.12
C ALA A 27 5.09 5.36 4.61
N LEU A 28 5.87 4.57 3.85
CA LEU A 28 5.65 4.32 2.43
C LEU A 28 5.11 2.92 2.21
N PHE A 29 3.95 2.80 1.59
CA PHE A 29 3.42 1.53 1.12
C PHE A 29 3.84 1.33 -0.33
N ILE A 30 4.42 0.18 -0.64
CA ILE A 30 5.04 -0.09 -1.92
C ILE A 30 4.51 -1.43 -2.43
N ALA A 31 3.75 -1.38 -3.52
CA ALA A 31 3.30 -2.55 -4.26
C ALA A 31 4.45 -3.10 -5.10
N ARG A 32 4.84 -4.35 -4.85
CA ARG A 32 5.85 -5.05 -5.64
C ARG A 32 5.15 -6.02 -6.57
N HIS A 33 5.03 -5.62 -7.84
CA HIS A 33 4.32 -6.35 -8.89
C HIS A 33 4.81 -7.78 -9.15
N GLY A 34 6.06 -8.06 -8.81
CA GLY A 34 6.68 -9.37 -8.96
C GLY A 34 7.72 -9.43 -10.08
N SER A 35 8.75 -10.25 -9.90
CA SER A 35 9.76 -10.51 -10.92
C SER A 35 9.18 -11.24 -12.13
N TRP A 36 9.49 -10.77 -13.34
CA TRP A 36 9.08 -11.43 -14.57
C TRP A 36 10.07 -12.54 -15.02
N ASN A 37 11.37 -12.37 -14.77
CA ASN A 37 12.44 -13.26 -15.26
C ASN A 37 13.33 -13.78 -14.13
N LYS A 38 12.75 -14.49 -13.17
CA LYS A 38 13.51 -15.24 -12.16
C LYS A 38 12.98 -16.66 -12.03
N THR A 39 13.89 -17.62 -11.87
CA THR A 39 13.55 -19.02 -11.57
C THR A 39 12.82 -19.15 -10.24
N LYS A 40 13.34 -18.47 -9.20
CA LYS A 40 12.64 -18.24 -7.91
C LYS A 40 12.08 -16.82 -7.92
N LYS A 41 10.77 -16.70 -8.07
CA LYS A 41 10.09 -15.41 -8.15
C LYS A 41 10.15 -14.67 -6.82
N ILE A 42 10.12 -13.34 -6.89
CA ILE A 42 10.10 -12.43 -5.75
C ILE A 42 9.06 -11.33 -6.01
N GLY A 43 8.57 -10.68 -4.95
CA GLY A 43 7.46 -9.73 -5.04
C GLY A 43 6.12 -10.45 -5.02
N GLY A 44 5.09 -9.87 -5.63
CA GLY A 44 3.71 -10.31 -5.41
C GLY A 44 3.28 -10.01 -3.98
N ASP A 45 3.57 -8.80 -3.51
CA ASP A 45 3.26 -8.36 -2.16
C ASP A 45 3.32 -6.84 -2.02
N ILE A 46 2.89 -6.37 -0.84
CA ILE A 46 3.03 -4.99 -0.41
C ILE A 46 3.97 -4.97 0.78
N VAL A 47 4.97 -4.09 0.69
CA VAL A 47 5.90 -3.80 1.79
C VAL A 47 5.70 -2.39 2.29
N VAL A 48 6.06 -2.18 3.55
CA VAL A 48 6.09 -0.86 4.18
C VAL A 48 7.53 -0.47 4.45
N ALA A 49 7.92 0.72 4.00
CA ALA A 49 9.15 1.38 4.41
C ALA A 49 8.84 2.41 5.49
N MET A 50 9.33 2.16 6.71
CA MET A 50 9.29 3.12 7.81
C MET A 50 10.46 4.10 7.65
N LEU A 51 10.22 5.39 7.88
CA LEU A 51 11.19 6.44 7.65
C LEU A 51 11.77 7.00 8.95
N ASN A 52 13.04 7.42 8.90
CA ASN A 52 13.64 8.28 9.91
C ASN A 52 13.13 9.72 9.77
N SER A 53 13.43 10.58 10.75
CA SER A 53 13.05 11.99 10.73
C SER A 53 13.65 12.79 9.56
N ASP A 54 14.79 12.34 9.04
CA ASP A 54 15.46 12.92 7.87
C ASP A 54 14.92 12.39 6.53
N GLY A 55 13.94 11.48 6.56
CA GLY A 55 13.33 10.88 5.37
C GLY A 55 14.06 9.66 4.81
N THR A 56 15.18 9.23 5.42
CA THR A 56 15.85 7.98 5.03
C THR A 56 15.05 6.76 5.48
N VAL A 57 15.22 5.63 4.79
CA VAL A 57 14.51 4.39 5.16
C VAL A 57 15.15 3.76 6.39
N LYS A 58 14.35 3.61 7.45
CA LYS A 58 14.73 2.96 8.70
C LYS A 58 14.57 1.45 8.63
N LEU A 59 13.43 0.99 8.13
CA LEU A 59 13.05 -0.42 8.16
C LEU A 59 12.11 -0.76 7.00
N TRP A 60 12.32 -1.94 6.42
CA TRP A 60 11.39 -2.57 5.48
C TRP A 60 10.66 -3.72 6.16
N THR A 61 9.33 -3.76 6.06
CA THR A 61 8.53 -4.83 6.66
C THR A 61 7.46 -5.31 5.68
N PRO A 62 7.27 -6.64 5.52
CA PRO A 62 6.11 -7.16 4.79
C PRO A 62 4.81 -6.66 5.41
N PHE A 63 3.83 -6.31 4.58
CA PHE A 63 2.54 -5.79 5.06
C PHE A 63 1.36 -6.60 4.53
N ILE A 64 1.28 -6.83 3.22
CA ILE A 64 0.35 -7.80 2.63
C ILE A 64 1.16 -8.77 1.79
N THR A 65 1.14 -10.03 2.16
CA THR A 65 1.79 -11.12 1.43
C THR A 65 0.74 -12.08 0.89
N GLY A 66 1.17 -13.11 0.16
CA GLY A 66 0.31 -14.17 -0.32
C GLY A 66 -0.02 -14.10 -1.81
N PHE A 67 0.28 -12.99 -2.52
CA PHE A 67 0.03 -12.96 -3.96
C PHE A 67 1.01 -13.81 -4.79
N LEU A 68 2.07 -14.34 -4.17
CA LEU A 68 2.97 -15.33 -4.72
C LEU A 68 2.93 -16.58 -3.83
N HIS A 69 2.47 -17.71 -4.38
CA HIS A 69 2.38 -19.00 -3.70
C HIS A 69 2.97 -20.10 -4.57
N ASP A 70 3.82 -20.96 -4.00
CA ASP A 70 4.51 -22.04 -4.72
C ASP A 70 5.14 -21.58 -6.06
N ASN A 71 5.80 -20.42 -6.03
CA ASN A 71 6.44 -19.81 -7.19
C ASN A 71 5.46 -19.43 -8.34
N SER A 72 4.15 -19.34 -8.06
CA SER A 72 3.10 -18.92 -8.99
C SER A 72 2.36 -17.68 -8.47
N TYR A 73 2.05 -16.74 -9.36
CA TYR A 73 1.29 -15.55 -8.99
C TYR A 73 -0.21 -15.89 -8.89
N ILE A 74 -0.80 -15.57 -7.75
CA ILE A 74 -2.25 -15.52 -7.55
C ILE A 74 -2.79 -14.09 -7.63
N GLY A 75 -1.90 -13.10 -7.62
CA GLY A 75 -2.20 -11.70 -7.96
C GLY A 75 -0.91 -10.90 -8.14
N ARG A 76 -1.01 -9.69 -8.67
CA ARG A 76 0.14 -8.82 -8.93
C ARG A 76 -0.23 -7.36 -8.64
N PRO A 77 0.05 -6.86 -7.42
CA PRO A 77 -0.32 -5.50 -7.06
C PRO A 77 0.50 -4.48 -7.86
N VAL A 78 -0.14 -3.40 -8.32
CA VAL A 78 0.47 -2.37 -9.20
C VAL A 78 0.61 -1.03 -8.49
N ASP A 79 -0.48 -0.32 -8.21
CA ASP A 79 -0.49 0.98 -7.54
C ASP A 79 -1.39 0.95 -6.30
N MET A 80 -1.17 1.92 -5.42
CA MET A 80 -1.94 2.13 -4.21
C MET A 80 -2.43 3.56 -4.08
N LEU A 81 -3.69 3.75 -3.71
CA LEU A 81 -4.27 5.07 -3.49
C LEU A 81 -4.87 5.18 -2.10
N GLN A 82 -4.43 6.17 -1.33
CA GLN A 82 -5.05 6.52 -0.06
C GLN A 82 -6.38 7.24 -0.29
N MET A 83 -7.43 6.75 0.37
CA MET A 83 -8.76 7.35 0.40
C MET A 83 -8.87 8.41 1.51
N PRO A 84 -9.85 9.33 1.46
CA PRO A 84 -10.04 10.35 2.48
C PRO A 84 -10.25 9.81 3.90
N ASP A 85 -10.79 8.61 4.05
CA ASP A 85 -10.99 7.92 5.33
C ASP A 85 -9.71 7.22 5.84
N GLY A 86 -8.61 7.29 5.09
CA GLY A 86 -7.35 6.62 5.41
C GLY A 86 -7.26 5.16 4.93
N SER A 87 -8.31 4.58 4.34
CA SER A 87 -8.20 3.26 3.69
C SER A 87 -7.30 3.32 2.45
N LEU A 88 -6.75 2.18 2.03
CA LEU A 88 -5.92 2.08 0.83
C LEU A 88 -6.66 1.28 -0.24
N LEU A 89 -6.75 1.82 -1.45
CA LEU A 89 -7.09 1.06 -2.65
C LEU A 89 -5.81 0.44 -3.21
N ILE A 90 -5.88 -0.81 -3.65
CA ILE A 90 -4.78 -1.56 -4.26
C ILE A 90 -5.28 -2.11 -5.58
N SER A 91 -4.65 -1.74 -6.70
CA SER A 91 -4.96 -2.33 -8.00
C SER A 91 -4.17 -3.62 -8.22
N ASP A 92 -4.81 -4.63 -8.79
CA ASP A 92 -4.21 -5.92 -9.18
C ASP A 92 -4.55 -6.21 -10.65
N ASP A 93 -3.55 -6.11 -11.53
CA ASP A 93 -3.74 -6.31 -12.96
C ASP A 93 -3.87 -7.79 -13.34
N TRP A 94 -3.36 -8.69 -12.51
CA TRP A 94 -3.44 -10.13 -12.74
C TRP A 94 -4.87 -10.65 -12.61
N ASN A 95 -5.59 -10.13 -11.61
CA ASN A 95 -6.99 -10.48 -11.35
C ASN A 95 -8.00 -9.48 -11.94
N GLY A 96 -7.53 -8.37 -12.52
CA GLY A 96 -8.39 -7.29 -13.01
C GLY A 96 -9.23 -6.64 -11.91
N ALA A 97 -8.67 -6.52 -10.71
CA ALA A 97 -9.39 -6.15 -9.50
C ALA A 97 -8.82 -4.89 -8.83
N VAL A 98 -9.65 -4.23 -8.01
CA VAL A 98 -9.22 -3.21 -7.05
C VAL A 98 -9.71 -3.62 -5.66
N TYR A 99 -8.77 -3.85 -4.75
CA TYR A 99 -9.07 -4.17 -3.35
C TYR A 99 -9.13 -2.89 -2.53
N ARG A 100 -9.99 -2.85 -1.51
CA ARG A 100 -9.97 -1.82 -0.48
C ARG A 100 -9.50 -2.44 0.83
N LEU A 101 -8.42 -1.90 1.36
CA LEU A 101 -7.85 -2.29 2.64
C LEU A 101 -8.25 -1.28 3.72
N SER A 102 -8.95 -1.77 4.73
CA SER A 102 -9.30 -1.05 5.95
C SER A 102 -8.77 -1.82 7.16
N TYR A 103 -8.38 -1.09 8.21
CA TYR A 103 -8.04 -1.68 9.49
C TYR A 103 -9.21 -1.53 10.44
N SER A 104 -9.66 -2.65 10.99
CA SER A 104 -10.61 -2.69 12.09
C SER A 104 -9.89 -3.36 13.26
N ASP A 105 -9.74 -2.65 14.37
CA ASP A 105 -9.23 -3.26 15.59
C ASP A 105 -10.30 -4.23 16.13
N THR A 106 -10.15 -5.50 15.77
CA THR A 106 -11.01 -6.57 16.31
C THR A 106 -10.50 -7.06 17.67
N HIS A 107 -9.47 -6.44 18.24
CA HIS A 107 -9.01 -6.75 19.60
C HIS A 107 -9.76 -5.90 20.63
N ASN A 108 -11.08 -6.02 20.65
CA ASN A 108 -11.87 -5.60 21.78
C ASN A 108 -12.34 -6.86 22.53
N PRO A 109 -11.87 -7.15 23.76
CA PRO A 109 -12.38 -8.28 24.55
C PRO A 109 -13.85 -8.10 25.00
N SER A 110 -14.53 -7.03 24.59
CA SER A 110 -15.91 -6.69 24.95
C SER A 110 -16.88 -6.55 23.76
N ARG A 111 -16.55 -7.07 22.57
CA ARG A 111 -17.52 -7.26 21.47
C ARG A 111 -17.63 -8.71 21.05
#